data_AF-A0A7R6XVV7-F1
#
_entry.id   AF-A0A7R6XVV7-F1
#
_cell.length_a   1.000
_cell.length_b   1.000
_cell.length_c   1.000
_cell.angle_alpha   90.00
_cell.angle_beta   90.00
_cell.angle_gamma   90.00
#
_symmetry.space_group_name_H-M   'P 1'
#
loop_
_entity.id
_entity.type
_entity.pdbx_description
1 polymer ?
#
loop_
_entity_poly.entity_id
_entity_poly.type
_entity_poly.pdbx_seq_one_letter_code
_entity_poly.pdbx_strand_id
1 'polypeptide(L)'
;MHLAAWLVALATVTTPALADNAPAFELRLDIDRDGKMDRAVVLQDNTGSADLNIYLAMGEENPGPSRKPDFVRKALTEDRVVDLEAKGKGSLAITSCFGCGASKSTEETLTVVYRHGQFMVGGYSRSWDWGNRTSDDTVETLLGDCDINYLTGKGTVSKDLEASRPIKGKFKPVLLKDWSYEKRPKVCEF
;
A
#
# COMPACT_ATOMS: atom_id res chain seq x y z
N MET A 1 38.31 35.61 53.23
CA MET A 1 38.20 34.73 52.05
C MET A 1 37.14 33.68 52.33
N HIS A 2 35.94 33.78 51.73
CA HIS A 2 35.06 32.62 51.52
C HIS A 2 34.25 32.88 50.24
N LEU A 3 34.50 32.06 49.21
CA LEU A 3 33.78 32.06 47.94
C LEU A 3 32.44 31.34 48.12
N ALA A 4 31.36 31.96 47.64
CA ALA A 4 30.08 31.30 47.45
C ALA A 4 30.08 30.56 46.11
N ALA A 5 29.86 29.25 46.14
CA ALA A 5 29.66 28.43 44.95
C ALA A 5 28.19 28.44 44.55
N TRP A 6 27.89 28.92 43.34
CA TRP A 6 26.56 28.82 42.73
C TRP A 6 26.46 27.52 41.92
N LEU A 7 25.47 26.70 42.25
CA LEU A 7 25.05 25.54 41.47
C LEU A 7 24.08 25.99 40.38
N VAL A 8 24.47 25.82 39.11
CA VAL A 8 23.59 26.02 37.96
C VAL A 8 22.93 24.67 37.64
N ALA A 9 21.61 24.58 37.83
CA ALA A 9 20.84 23.42 37.40
C ALA A 9 20.55 23.53 35.89
N LEU A 10 21.07 22.58 35.10
CA LEU A 10 20.66 22.41 33.70
C LEU A 10 19.29 21.73 33.68
N ALA A 11 18.25 22.47 33.27
CA ALA A 11 16.96 21.90 32.93
C ALA A 11 17.06 21.23 31.55
N THR A 12 16.98 19.91 31.50
CA THR A 12 16.79 19.16 30.25
C THR A 12 15.35 19.36 29.79
N VAL A 13 15.16 20.17 28.75
CA VAL A 13 13.85 20.30 28.10
C VAL A 13 13.64 19.07 27.23
N THR A 14 12.83 18.12 27.69
CA THR A 14 12.36 17.03 26.83
C THR A 14 11.38 17.61 25.82
N THR A 15 11.81 17.78 24.56
CA THR A 15 10.89 18.11 23.48
C THR A 15 9.97 16.92 23.23
N PRO A 16 8.64 17.07 23.30
CA PRO A 16 7.73 16.00 22.89
C PRO A 16 7.96 15.72 21.40
N ALA A 17 8.21 14.46 21.05
CA ALA A 17 8.26 14.02 19.68
C ALA A 17 6.86 14.16 19.06
N LEU A 18 6.69 15.06 18.09
CA LEU A 18 5.50 15.12 17.24
C LEU A 18 5.53 13.92 16.27
N ALA A 19 5.10 12.76 16.73
CA ALA A 19 4.94 11.57 15.89
C ALA A 19 3.50 11.08 15.99
N ASP A 20 2.60 11.66 15.20
CA ASP A 20 1.25 11.10 15.04
C ASP A 20 0.67 11.22 13.62
N ASN A 21 1.40 11.79 12.64
CA ASN A 21 0.88 11.94 11.26
C ASN A 21 1.97 11.91 10.17
N ALA A 22 3.15 11.35 10.44
CA ALA A 22 4.16 11.21 9.40
C ALA A 22 3.71 10.17 8.36
N PRO A 23 3.99 10.38 7.07
CA PRO A 23 3.63 9.41 6.05
C PRO A 23 4.42 8.10 6.25
N ALA A 24 3.72 6.97 6.15
CA ALA A 24 4.36 5.66 6.14
C ALA A 24 5.13 5.47 4.82
N PHE A 25 4.51 5.90 3.72
CA PHE A 25 5.13 5.93 2.41
C PHE A 25 4.75 7.23 1.68
N GLU A 26 5.69 7.71 0.86
CA GLU A 26 5.47 8.84 -0.02
C GLU A 26 6.21 8.61 -1.33
N LEU A 27 5.56 8.96 -2.44
CA LEU A 27 6.13 8.83 -3.77
C LEU A 27 5.68 9.99 -4.66
N ARG A 28 6.58 10.46 -5.51
CA ARG A 28 6.28 11.42 -6.58
C ARG A 28 6.32 10.74 -7.93
N LEU A 29 5.27 10.93 -8.73
CA LEU A 29 5.15 10.44 -10.11
C LEU A 29 4.10 11.26 -10.85
N ASP A 30 4.13 11.30 -12.18
CA ASP A 30 3.07 11.87 -13.01
C ASP A 30 1.95 10.83 -13.20
N ILE A 31 0.97 10.83 -12.29
CA ILE A 31 -0.10 9.80 -12.21
C ILE A 31 -1.13 10.03 -13.31
N ASP A 32 -1.54 11.28 -13.51
CA ASP A 32 -2.56 11.64 -14.51
C ASP A 32 -2.01 11.85 -15.92
N ARG A 33 -0.69 11.91 -16.06
CA ARG A 33 0.06 12.09 -17.32
C ARG A 33 -0.15 13.47 -17.93
N ASP A 34 -0.31 14.50 -17.09
CA ASP A 34 -0.38 15.90 -17.52
C ASP A 34 1.01 16.56 -17.69
N GLY A 35 2.08 15.84 -17.35
CA GLY A 35 3.46 16.30 -17.44
C GLY A 35 3.96 17.05 -16.20
N LYS A 36 3.13 17.19 -15.16
CA LYS A 36 3.53 17.70 -13.85
C LYS A 36 3.70 16.53 -12.89
N MET A 37 4.50 16.77 -11.85
CA MET A 37 4.67 15.76 -10.81
C MET A 37 3.44 15.76 -9.90
N ASP A 38 2.95 14.58 -9.56
CA ASP A 38 1.97 14.38 -8.51
C ASP A 38 2.65 13.79 -7.28
N ARG A 39 1.89 13.70 -6.18
CA ARG A 39 2.34 13.11 -4.93
C ARG A 39 1.30 12.12 -4.42
N ALA A 40 1.72 10.89 -4.18
CA ALA A 40 0.95 9.87 -3.49
C ALA A 40 1.51 9.69 -2.08
N VAL A 41 0.63 9.69 -1.09
CA VAL A 41 0.98 9.54 0.32
C VAL A 41 0.13 8.44 0.94
N VAL A 42 0.79 7.48 1.57
CA VAL A 42 0.15 6.46 2.39
C VAL A 42 0.32 6.86 3.86
N LEU A 43 -0.81 7.09 4.52
CA LEU A 43 -0.87 7.26 5.97
C LEU A 43 -1.34 5.94 6.56
N GLN A 44 -0.62 5.40 7.53
CA GLN A 44 -0.97 4.12 8.14
C GLN A 44 -1.16 4.29 9.63
N ASP A 45 -2.21 3.68 10.15
CA ASP A 45 -2.46 3.65 11.59
C ASP A 45 -1.79 2.43 12.27
N ASN A 46 -1.88 2.38 13.59
CA ASN A 46 -1.30 1.31 14.41
C ASN A 46 -2.05 -0.02 14.27
N THR A 47 -3.21 -0.05 13.61
CA THR A 47 -3.99 -1.27 13.36
C THR A 47 -3.60 -1.96 12.05
N GLY A 48 -2.83 -1.29 11.19
CA GLY A 48 -2.40 -1.78 9.88
C GLY A 48 -3.22 -1.21 8.72
N SER A 49 -4.40 -0.64 9.00
CA SER A 49 -5.19 0.04 7.99
C SER A 49 -4.47 1.27 7.45
N ALA A 50 -4.55 1.46 6.13
CA ALA A 50 -3.88 2.54 5.43
C ALA A 50 -4.85 3.41 4.63
N ASP A 51 -4.62 4.72 4.69
CA ASP A 51 -5.28 5.72 3.86
C ASP A 51 -4.34 6.15 2.73
N LEU A 52 -4.88 6.32 1.52
CA LEU A 52 -4.18 6.89 0.38
C LEU A 52 -4.66 8.31 0.10
N ASN A 53 -3.74 9.26 0.13
CA ASN A 53 -3.95 10.64 -0.28
C ASN A 53 -3.18 10.90 -1.57
N ILE A 54 -3.85 11.49 -2.57
CA ILE A 54 -3.22 11.90 -3.84
C ILE A 54 -3.37 13.40 -4.02
N TYR A 55 -2.27 14.04 -4.40
CA TYR A 55 -2.20 15.45 -4.70
C TYR A 55 -1.71 15.61 -6.14
N LEU A 56 -2.56 16.18 -7.00
CA LEU A 56 -2.28 16.36 -8.42
C LEU A 56 -1.61 17.71 -8.70
N ALA A 57 -0.78 17.77 -9.73
CA ALA A 57 -0.08 18.98 -10.19
C ALA A 57 0.70 19.66 -9.06
N MET A 58 1.50 18.87 -8.35
CA MET A 58 2.48 19.34 -7.40
C MET A 58 3.66 19.87 -8.21
N GLY A 59 3.77 21.20 -8.36
CA GLY A 59 4.95 21.81 -8.96
C GLY A 59 6.24 21.39 -8.24
N GLU A 60 7.39 21.90 -8.68
CA GLU A 60 8.67 21.59 -8.01
C GLU A 60 8.69 22.01 -6.54
N GLU A 61 7.88 23.02 -6.17
CA GLU A 61 7.72 23.48 -4.80
C GLU A 61 6.89 22.49 -3.96
N ASN A 62 7.47 22.09 -2.82
CA ASN A 62 6.78 21.30 -1.81
C ASN A 62 5.61 22.13 -1.26
N PRO A 63 4.34 21.80 -1.54
CA PRO A 63 3.25 22.60 -1.02
C PRO A 63 3.28 22.49 0.49
N GLY A 64 3.12 23.65 1.12
CA GLY A 64 3.07 23.74 2.57
C GLY A 64 2.03 22.77 3.16
N PRO A 65 2.16 22.45 4.45
CA PRO A 65 1.35 21.44 5.15
C PRO A 65 -0.18 21.69 5.13
N SER A 66 -0.67 22.79 4.55
CA SER A 66 -2.08 23.19 4.46
C SER A 66 -2.81 22.73 3.19
N ARG A 67 -2.12 22.23 2.15
CA ARG A 67 -2.80 21.77 0.93
C ARG A 67 -3.63 20.51 1.24
N LYS A 68 -4.91 20.53 0.84
CA LYS A 68 -5.78 19.36 0.91
C LYS A 68 -5.49 18.39 -0.25
N PRO A 69 -5.60 17.06 -0.04
CA PRO A 69 -5.51 16.11 -1.14
C PRO A 69 -6.60 16.34 -2.17
N ASP A 70 -6.27 16.16 -3.44
CA ASP A 70 -7.22 16.16 -4.55
C ASP A 70 -8.06 14.86 -4.54
N PHE A 71 -7.53 13.79 -3.96
CA PHE A 71 -8.24 12.54 -3.73
C PHE A 71 -7.81 11.88 -2.42
N VAL A 72 -8.78 11.29 -1.72
CA VAL A 72 -8.57 10.52 -0.50
C VAL A 72 -9.33 9.19 -0.60
N ARG A 73 -8.62 8.08 -0.37
CA ARG A 73 -9.21 6.76 -0.15
C ARG A 73 -8.87 6.30 1.26
N LYS A 74 -9.89 6.29 2.13
CA LYS A 74 -9.80 5.79 3.49
C LYS A 74 -9.85 4.27 3.53
N ALA A 75 -9.16 3.65 4.49
CA ALA A 75 -9.15 2.20 4.69
C ALA A 75 -8.98 1.45 3.35
N LEU A 76 -7.89 1.76 2.65
CA LEU A 76 -7.52 1.15 1.37
C LEU A 76 -7.20 -0.33 1.56
N THR A 77 -6.53 -0.67 2.66
CA THR A 77 -6.08 -2.02 3.05
C THR A 77 -6.49 -2.30 4.49
N GLU A 78 -6.63 -3.58 4.86
CA GLU A 78 -6.72 -4.02 6.26
C GLU A 78 -5.33 -4.36 6.81
N ASP A 79 -4.47 -4.91 5.96
CA ASP A 79 -3.10 -5.24 6.29
C ASP A 79 -2.16 -4.04 6.11
N ARG A 80 -1.07 -4.06 6.88
CA ARG A 80 0.01 -3.07 6.80
C ARG A 80 0.54 -2.96 5.38
N VAL A 81 0.63 -1.74 4.86
CA VAL A 81 1.37 -1.43 3.64
C VAL A 81 2.87 -1.61 3.92
N VAL A 82 3.54 -2.32 3.02
CA VAL A 82 4.97 -2.62 3.09
C VAL A 82 5.75 -2.01 1.92
N ASP A 83 5.07 -1.62 0.83
CA ASP A 83 5.70 -0.96 -0.31
C ASP A 83 4.76 -0.02 -1.06
N LEU A 84 5.34 1.00 -1.70
CA LEU A 84 4.69 1.99 -2.56
C LEU A 84 5.59 2.30 -3.76
N GLU A 85 5.17 1.89 -4.95
CA GLU A 85 6.03 1.97 -6.15
C GLU A 85 5.37 2.68 -7.34
N ALA A 86 6.16 3.48 -8.06
CA ALA A 86 5.81 4.00 -9.36
C ALA A 86 5.99 2.91 -10.41
N LYS A 87 4.91 2.56 -11.10
CA LYS A 87 4.93 1.66 -12.26
C LYS A 87 4.81 2.47 -13.55
N GLY A 88 5.07 1.81 -14.67
CA GLY A 88 4.99 2.44 -15.98
C GLY A 88 3.62 3.09 -16.26
N LYS A 89 3.63 4.14 -17.09
CA LYS A 89 2.43 4.84 -17.57
C LYS A 89 1.60 5.52 -16.44
N GLY A 90 2.27 6.06 -15.42
CA GLY A 90 1.61 6.78 -14.32
C GLY A 90 0.81 5.88 -13.39
N SER A 91 1.15 4.59 -13.32
CA SER A 91 0.46 3.64 -12.45
C SER A 91 1.14 3.60 -11.09
N LEU A 92 0.36 3.47 -10.02
CA LEU A 92 0.84 3.38 -8.65
C LEU A 92 0.56 1.98 -8.11
N ALA A 93 1.58 1.29 -7.60
CA ALA A 93 1.41 0.01 -6.92
C ALA A 93 1.51 0.21 -5.40
N ILE A 94 0.50 -0.24 -4.65
CA ILE A 94 0.50 -0.25 -3.19
C ILE A 94 0.47 -1.70 -2.74
N THR A 95 1.49 -2.15 -2.01
CA THR A 95 1.59 -3.53 -1.54
C THR A 95 1.37 -3.59 -0.03
N SER A 96 0.39 -4.37 0.41
CA SER A 96 0.14 -4.69 1.81
C SER A 96 0.48 -6.14 2.12
N CYS A 97 0.86 -6.42 3.36
CA CYS A 97 1.26 -7.75 3.76
C CYS A 97 0.67 -8.18 5.11
N PHE A 98 -0.05 -9.29 5.07
CA PHE A 98 -0.41 -10.06 6.25
C PHE A 98 0.72 -11.02 6.59
N GLY A 99 1.13 -11.08 7.86
CA GLY A 99 2.05 -12.10 8.34
C GLY A 99 3.45 -12.09 7.69
N CYS A 100 3.90 -10.96 7.13
CA CYS A 100 5.25 -10.84 6.59
C CYS A 100 6.30 -11.23 7.63
N GLY A 101 7.13 -12.24 7.30
CA GLY A 101 8.13 -12.82 8.20
C GLY A 101 7.61 -13.94 9.12
N ALA A 102 6.33 -14.31 9.02
CA ALA A 102 5.74 -15.45 9.71
C ALA A 102 5.63 -16.68 8.80
N SER A 103 5.29 -17.83 9.38
CA SER A 103 5.06 -19.08 8.63
C SER A 103 3.80 -19.06 7.77
N LYS A 104 2.94 -18.05 7.92
CA LYS A 104 1.79 -17.82 7.04
C LYS A 104 1.77 -16.36 6.65
N SER A 105 2.13 -16.09 5.41
CA SER A 105 2.14 -14.74 4.86
C SER A 105 1.25 -14.62 3.62
N THR A 106 0.78 -13.41 3.38
CA THR A 106 0.13 -13.04 2.13
C THR A 106 0.52 -11.62 1.81
N GLU A 107 0.93 -11.39 0.57
CA GLU A 107 1.11 -10.06 0.03
C GLU A 107 0.00 -9.75 -0.98
N GLU A 108 -0.53 -8.54 -0.93
CA GLU A 108 -1.53 -8.04 -1.86
C GLU A 108 -1.03 -6.76 -2.49
N THR A 109 -1.14 -6.62 -3.81
CA THR A 109 -0.81 -5.38 -4.50
C THR A 109 -2.01 -4.81 -5.21
N LEU A 110 -2.37 -3.57 -4.87
CA LEU A 110 -3.33 -2.76 -5.61
C LEU A 110 -2.61 -1.88 -6.61
N THR A 111 -2.92 -2.06 -7.89
CA THR A 111 -2.45 -1.15 -8.93
C THR A 111 -3.51 -0.10 -9.22
N VAL A 112 -3.22 1.14 -8.84
CA VAL A 112 -4.04 2.33 -9.12
C VAL A 112 -3.59 2.98 -10.43
N VAL A 113 -4.56 3.40 -11.24
CA VAL A 113 -4.34 4.12 -12.50
C VAL A 113 -5.28 5.31 -12.60
N TYR A 114 -4.89 6.32 -13.37
CA TYR A 114 -5.77 7.44 -13.73
C TYR A 114 -6.22 7.34 -15.18
N ARG A 115 -7.53 7.23 -15.41
CA ARG A 115 -8.14 7.16 -16.75
C ARG A 115 -9.44 7.93 -16.80
N HIS A 116 -9.64 8.66 -17.90
CA HIS A 116 -10.86 9.43 -18.14
C HIS A 116 -11.23 10.38 -16.98
N GLY A 117 -10.23 11.00 -16.35
CA GLY A 117 -10.44 11.93 -15.23
C GLY A 117 -10.69 11.26 -13.88
N GLN A 118 -10.48 9.94 -13.75
CA GLN A 118 -10.82 9.18 -12.56
C GLN A 118 -9.70 8.24 -12.11
N PHE A 119 -9.49 8.15 -10.80
CA PHE A 119 -8.67 7.09 -10.20
C PHE A 119 -9.44 5.77 -10.20
N MET A 120 -8.78 4.71 -10.67
CA MET A 120 -9.34 3.37 -10.79
C MET A 120 -8.36 2.33 -10.27
N VAL A 121 -8.88 1.21 -9.79
CA VAL A 121 -8.09 -0.01 -9.57
C VAL A 121 -7.93 -0.69 -10.93
N GLY A 122 -6.72 -0.60 -11.48
CA GLY A 122 -6.35 -1.18 -12.78
C GLY A 122 -5.86 -2.62 -12.66
N GLY A 123 -5.40 -3.03 -11.48
CA GLY A 123 -4.99 -4.40 -11.22
C GLY A 123 -5.03 -4.75 -9.73
N TYR A 124 -5.11 -6.03 -9.45
CA TYR A 124 -5.00 -6.62 -8.13
C TYR A 124 -4.18 -7.89 -8.23
N SER A 125 -3.14 -8.03 -7.41
CA SER A 125 -2.46 -9.31 -7.23
C SER A 125 -2.46 -9.73 -5.77
N ARG A 126 -2.42 -11.04 -5.54
CA ARG A 126 -2.25 -11.64 -4.23
C ARG A 126 -1.32 -12.83 -4.34
N SER A 127 -0.27 -12.87 -3.53
CA SER A 127 0.60 -14.03 -3.38
C SER A 127 0.49 -14.57 -1.95
N TRP A 128 0.77 -15.86 -1.78
CA TRP A 128 0.79 -16.49 -0.48
C TRP A 128 1.96 -17.47 -0.35
N ASP A 129 2.47 -17.56 0.87
CA ASP A 129 3.47 -18.55 1.30
C ASP A 129 3.09 -19.02 2.71
N TRP A 130 2.56 -20.25 2.78
CA TRP A 130 2.01 -20.84 4.00
C TRP A 130 2.68 -22.17 4.32
N GLY A 131 3.39 -22.21 5.44
CA GLY A 131 3.73 -23.44 6.14
C GLY A 131 2.48 -24.11 6.71
N ASN A 132 2.23 -25.33 6.27
CA ASN A 132 1.19 -26.21 6.77
C ASN A 132 1.83 -27.39 7.50
N ARG A 133 1.60 -27.49 8.82
CA ARG A 133 2.13 -28.58 9.63
C ARG A 133 1.20 -29.79 9.51
N THR A 134 1.74 -30.91 9.07
CA THR A 134 1.01 -32.16 8.85
C THR A 134 0.90 -32.97 10.15
N SER A 135 0.11 -34.05 10.13
CA SER A 135 -0.08 -34.94 11.28
C SER A 135 1.17 -35.72 11.69
N ASP A 136 2.16 -35.85 10.80
CA ASP A 136 3.45 -36.52 11.07
C ASP A 136 4.56 -35.53 11.45
N ASP A 137 4.20 -34.30 11.82
CA ASP A 137 5.09 -33.22 12.26
C ASP A 137 6.02 -32.67 11.17
N THR A 138 5.77 -33.02 9.90
CA THR A 138 6.42 -32.39 8.75
C THR A 138 5.75 -31.05 8.40
N VAL A 139 6.45 -30.22 7.63
CA VAL A 139 5.93 -28.92 7.16
C VAL A 139 5.91 -28.96 5.64
N GLU A 140 4.71 -28.82 5.08
CA GLU A 140 4.50 -28.60 3.66
C GLU A 140 4.33 -27.11 3.41
N THR A 141 4.88 -26.60 2.30
CA THR A 141 4.67 -25.21 1.88
C THR A 141 3.59 -25.17 0.83
N LEU A 142 2.52 -24.44 1.10
CA LEU A 142 1.52 -24.04 0.12
C LEU A 142 1.86 -22.64 -0.35
N LEU A 143 2.09 -22.48 -1.64
CA LEU A 143 2.44 -21.19 -2.21
C LEU A 143 1.72 -20.96 -3.53
N GLY A 144 1.57 -19.70 -3.91
CA GLY A 144 1.00 -19.36 -5.19
C GLY A 144 0.76 -17.88 -5.36
N ASP A 145 0.21 -17.55 -6.53
CA ASP A 145 -0.11 -16.19 -6.90
C ASP A 145 -1.43 -16.15 -7.68
N CYS A 146 -2.11 -15.02 -7.57
CA CYS A 146 -3.28 -14.67 -8.34
C CYS A 146 -3.10 -13.24 -8.83
N ASP A 147 -3.26 -13.00 -10.13
CA ASP A 147 -3.19 -11.68 -10.74
C ASP A 147 -4.46 -11.40 -11.54
N ILE A 148 -5.06 -10.24 -11.30
CA ILE A 148 -6.22 -9.73 -12.01
C ILE A 148 -5.85 -8.41 -12.66
N ASN A 149 -5.90 -8.38 -13.99
CA ASN A 149 -5.75 -7.17 -14.77
C ASN A 149 -7.14 -6.65 -15.17
N TYR A 150 -7.68 -5.73 -14.38
CA TYR A 150 -8.99 -5.15 -14.64
C TYR A 150 -9.05 -4.35 -15.96
N LEU A 151 -7.92 -3.82 -16.44
CA LEU A 151 -7.86 -3.06 -17.69
C LEU A 151 -8.05 -3.93 -18.93
N THR A 152 -7.61 -5.19 -18.88
CA THR A 152 -7.80 -6.17 -19.95
C THR A 152 -8.97 -7.13 -19.68
N GLY A 153 -9.45 -7.16 -18.43
CA GLY A 153 -10.46 -8.08 -17.93
C GLY A 153 -10.00 -9.52 -17.79
N LYS A 154 -8.68 -9.76 -17.83
CA LYS A 154 -8.05 -11.08 -17.70
C LYS A 154 -7.52 -11.29 -16.29
N GLY A 155 -7.38 -12.54 -15.89
CA GLY A 155 -6.67 -12.90 -14.67
C GLY A 155 -5.98 -14.25 -14.82
N THR A 156 -5.01 -14.51 -13.95
CA THR A 156 -4.21 -15.73 -13.91
C THR A 156 -4.01 -16.20 -12.47
N VAL A 157 -3.80 -17.50 -12.29
CA VAL A 157 -3.48 -18.12 -11.01
C VAL A 157 -2.39 -19.17 -11.17
N SER A 158 -1.45 -19.19 -10.25
CA SER A 158 -0.50 -20.28 -10.05
C SER A 158 -0.61 -20.84 -8.64
N LYS A 159 -0.37 -22.15 -8.50
CA LYS A 159 -0.31 -22.87 -7.21
C LYS A 159 0.87 -23.82 -7.22
N ASP A 160 1.53 -23.96 -6.08
CA ASP A 160 2.54 -24.98 -5.82
C ASP A 160 3.63 -25.08 -6.92
N LEU A 161 4.12 -23.91 -7.36
CA LEU A 161 5.13 -23.72 -8.42
C LEU A 161 4.70 -24.19 -9.83
N GLU A 162 3.42 -24.48 -10.06
CA GLU A 162 2.93 -24.84 -11.37
C GLU A 162 2.95 -23.66 -12.36
N ALA A 163 2.72 -23.96 -13.64
CA ALA A 163 2.56 -22.92 -14.64
C ALA A 163 1.25 -22.14 -14.41
N SER A 164 1.33 -20.81 -14.51
CA SER A 164 0.18 -19.93 -14.34
C SER A 164 -0.91 -20.22 -15.37
N ARG A 165 -2.16 -20.30 -14.91
CA ARG A 165 -3.33 -20.64 -15.74
C ARG A 165 -4.32 -19.48 -15.78
N PRO A 166 -5.02 -19.26 -16.91
CA PRO A 166 -6.01 -18.21 -17.01
C PRO A 166 -7.24 -18.51 -16.13
N ILE A 167 -7.75 -17.48 -15.48
CA ILE A 167 -9.00 -17.52 -14.71
C ILE A 167 -10.17 -17.24 -15.64
N LYS A 168 -11.24 -18.04 -15.55
CA LYS A 168 -12.48 -17.81 -16.31
C LYS A 168 -13.24 -16.64 -15.70
N GLY A 169 -13.55 -15.63 -16.53
CA GLY A 169 -14.36 -14.49 -16.13
C GLY A 169 -14.04 -13.24 -16.94
N LYS A 170 -14.80 -12.17 -16.68
CA LYS A 170 -14.47 -10.82 -17.14
C LYS A 170 -14.40 -9.91 -15.94
N PHE A 171 -13.19 -9.53 -15.58
CA PHE A 171 -12.94 -8.55 -14.52
C PHE A 171 -13.14 -7.15 -15.09
N LYS A 172 -13.76 -6.26 -14.32
CA LYS A 172 -14.03 -4.88 -14.73
C LYS A 172 -13.28 -3.91 -13.82
N PRO A 173 -12.75 -2.79 -14.34
CA PRO A 173 -12.17 -1.75 -13.51
C PRO A 173 -13.13 -1.27 -12.42
N VAL A 174 -12.59 -1.06 -11.22
CA VAL A 174 -13.31 -0.52 -10.07
C VAL A 174 -12.86 0.92 -9.89
N LEU A 175 -13.78 1.87 -9.71
CA LEU A 175 -13.39 3.21 -9.33
C LEU A 175 -12.72 3.15 -7.96
N LEU A 176 -11.58 3.83 -7.79
CA LEU A 176 -10.82 3.75 -6.53
C LEU A 176 -11.64 4.24 -5.35
N LYS A 177 -12.50 5.26 -5.55
CA LYS A 177 -13.43 5.74 -4.51
C LYS A 177 -14.39 4.66 -4.02
N ASP A 178 -14.72 3.68 -4.86
CA ASP A 178 -15.67 2.61 -4.57
C ASP A 178 -14.97 1.31 -4.15
N TRP A 179 -13.64 1.26 -4.13
CA TRP A 179 -12.87 0.12 -3.66
C TRP A 179 -13.06 -0.12 -2.16
N SER A 180 -12.95 -1.36 -1.72
CA SER A 180 -12.82 -1.74 -0.31
C SER A 180 -12.14 -3.11 -0.25
N TYR A 181 -11.53 -3.44 0.89
CA TYR A 181 -10.92 -4.75 1.09
C TYR A 181 -11.89 -5.91 0.80
N GLU A 182 -13.16 -5.77 1.19
CA GLU A 182 -14.21 -6.77 0.92
C GLU A 182 -14.63 -6.91 -0.56
N LYS A 183 -14.17 -6.01 -1.42
CA LYS A 183 -14.44 -6.06 -2.88
C LYS A 183 -13.29 -6.69 -3.66
N ARG A 184 -12.29 -7.22 -2.97
CA ARG A 184 -11.22 -8.02 -3.58
C ARG A 184 -11.82 -9.16 -4.41
N PRO A 185 -11.14 -9.56 -5.50
CA PRO A 185 -11.65 -10.60 -6.37
C PRO A 185 -11.63 -11.94 -5.62
N LYS A 186 -12.81 -12.47 -5.28
CA LYS A 186 -12.97 -13.75 -4.56
C LYS A 186 -12.24 -14.95 -5.18
N VAL A 187 -11.94 -14.88 -6.48
CA VAL A 187 -11.18 -15.92 -7.17
C VAL A 187 -9.69 -15.95 -6.76
N CYS A 188 -9.21 -14.91 -6.08
CA CYS A 188 -7.89 -14.83 -5.47
C CYS A 188 -7.92 -15.07 -3.95
N GLU A 189 -9.09 -15.41 -3.38
CA GLU A 189 -9.18 -15.85 -1.99
C GLU A 189 -8.88 -17.35 -1.95
N PHE A 190 -7.68 -17.69 -1.50
CA PHE A 190 -7.21 -19.06 -1.29
C PHE A 190 -7.07 -19.37 0.20
#